data_AF-F4B1W4-F1
#
_entry.id   AF-F4B1W4-F1
#
_cell.length_a   1.000
_cell.length_b   1.000
_cell.length_c   1.000
_cell.angle_alpha   90.00
_cell.angle_beta   90.00
_cell.angle_gamma   90.00
#
_symmetry.space_group_name_H-M   'P 1'
#
loop_
_entity.id
_entity.type
_entity.pdbx_description
1 polymer ?
#
loop_
_entity_poly.entity_id
_entity_poly.type
_entity_poly.pdbx_seq_one_letter_code
_entity_poly.pdbx_strand_id
1 'polypeptide(L)'
;MKKIYSLGVAIAIVLGVLSCEDQSSLEYKHADKEQIINCENQNNALLNEALYQFEQDIISAYDPESRLRNKAYANFVYVGFSGDAEYERLATPHTLAIRKELVKAGIIKDGGLKSNLMYSNIPCVLKNIEDPQLALMIEALVESNTMDPKLFNSRMRNFAYKSQTDRYTALYVALDTYYQQLTMTELPIKESNE
;
A
#
# COMPACT_ATOMS: atom_id res chain seq x y z
N MET A 1 27.21 3.86 70.95
CA MET A 1 28.15 3.17 70.04
C MET A 1 27.43 2.89 68.73
N LYS A 2 28.09 3.22 67.61
CA LYS A 2 27.63 3.08 66.22
C LYS A 2 27.03 1.70 65.91
N LYS A 3 25.96 1.68 65.10
CA LYS A 3 25.99 1.09 63.75
C LYS A 3 24.86 1.66 62.89
N ILE A 4 25.29 2.37 61.86
CA ILE A 4 24.58 2.78 60.65
C ILE A 4 24.38 1.53 59.80
N TYR A 5 23.22 1.31 59.19
CA TYR A 5 23.10 0.89 57.78
C TYR A 5 21.77 1.34 57.21
N SER A 6 21.89 2.29 56.29
CA SER A 6 20.94 2.77 55.32
C SER A 6 20.39 1.67 54.41
N LEU A 7 19.07 1.61 54.27
CA LEU A 7 18.37 1.04 53.12
C LEU A 7 17.25 2.04 52.82
N GLY A 8 17.40 2.98 51.90
CA GLY A 8 17.62 2.70 50.49
C GLY A 8 16.24 2.58 49.83
N VAL A 9 15.65 3.73 49.52
CA VAL A 9 14.43 3.99 48.75
C VAL A 9 13.97 2.85 47.85
N ALA A 10 12.71 2.42 48.00
CA ALA A 10 11.97 1.71 46.95
C ALA A 10 10.50 2.20 46.93
N ILE A 11 10.32 3.48 46.60
CA ILE A 11 9.09 3.93 45.93
C ILE A 11 9.40 3.81 44.43
N ALA A 12 8.73 2.91 43.71
CA ALA A 12 8.45 3.10 42.28
C ALA A 12 7.52 2.01 41.74
N ILE A 13 6.28 2.43 41.43
CA ILE A 13 5.57 2.12 40.17
C ILE A 13 5.20 0.65 39.96
N VAL A 14 4.05 0.25 40.49
CA VAL A 14 3.19 -0.79 39.88
C VAL A 14 2.05 -0.08 39.15
N LEU A 15 2.39 0.63 38.08
CA LEU A 15 1.46 1.20 37.10
C LEU A 15 2.16 1.14 35.75
N GLY A 16 1.86 0.12 34.94
CA GLY A 16 2.44 0.02 33.61
C GLY A 16 2.43 -1.36 32.96
N VAL A 17 1.30 -2.06 32.96
CA VAL A 17 0.99 -3.00 31.86
C VAL A 17 -0.46 -2.77 31.44
N LEU A 18 -0.73 -1.54 31.01
CA LEU A 18 -1.61 -1.37 29.86
C LEU A 18 -0.73 -1.75 28.67
N SER A 19 -0.83 -3.01 28.24
CA SER A 19 -0.34 -3.42 26.93
C SER A 19 -1.14 -2.63 25.91
N CYS A 20 -0.60 -1.50 25.45
CA CYS A 20 -1.05 -0.85 24.23
C CYS A 20 -0.56 -1.72 23.07
N GLU A 21 -1.28 -2.80 22.80
CA GLU A 21 -1.16 -3.55 21.56
C GLU A 21 -1.83 -2.73 20.45
N ASP A 22 -1.05 -1.89 19.77
CA ASP A 22 -1.21 -1.39 18.38
C ASP A 22 -0.58 0.00 18.16
N GLN A 23 0.71 0.14 18.46
CA GLN A 23 1.55 1.15 17.81
C GLN A 23 2.68 0.47 17.05
N SER A 24 2.33 -0.42 16.12
CA SER A 24 3.25 -0.68 15.00
C SER A 24 3.31 0.62 14.19
N SER A 25 4.33 1.43 14.45
CA SER A 25 4.77 2.44 13.48
C SER A 25 5.25 1.67 12.26
N LEU A 26 4.60 1.85 11.12
CA LEU A 26 5.07 1.30 9.85
C LEU A 26 6.56 1.65 9.66
N GLU A 27 7.40 0.64 9.51
CA GLU A 27 8.80 0.82 9.13
C GLU A 27 8.87 1.13 7.64
N TYR A 28 9.43 2.27 7.23
CA TYR A 28 9.54 2.61 5.82
C TYR A 28 10.77 1.93 5.20
N LYS A 29 10.61 0.72 4.66
CA LYS A 29 11.70 -0.12 4.12
C LYS A 29 12.31 0.43 2.83
N HIS A 30 11.63 1.36 2.17
CA HIS A 30 12.07 2.01 0.93
C HIS A 30 12.40 3.49 1.13
N ALA A 31 12.66 3.93 2.36
CA ALA A 31 12.99 5.32 2.68
C ALA A 31 14.31 5.80 2.06
N ASP A 32 15.19 4.89 1.65
CA ASP A 32 16.44 5.17 0.93
C ASP A 32 16.23 5.44 -0.57
N LYS A 33 15.05 5.10 -1.12
CA LYS A 33 14.71 5.35 -2.51
C LYS A 33 14.25 6.79 -2.72
N GLU A 34 14.32 7.24 -3.98
CA GLU A 34 13.86 8.56 -4.38
C GLU A 34 12.40 8.80 -4.00
N GLN A 35 12.12 10.00 -3.49
CA GLN A 35 10.77 10.47 -3.17
C GLN A 35 10.05 10.94 -4.44
N ILE A 36 9.33 10.01 -5.07
CA ILE A 36 8.69 10.26 -6.36
C ILE A 36 7.34 10.96 -6.22
N ILE A 37 6.55 10.53 -5.23
CA ILE A 37 5.19 11.02 -5.01
C ILE A 37 5.23 12.22 -4.08
N ASN A 38 4.72 13.36 -4.55
CA ASN A 38 4.73 14.61 -3.82
C ASN A 38 3.34 15.27 -3.92
N CYS A 39 2.49 14.94 -2.95
CA CYS A 39 1.16 15.48 -2.82
C CYS A 39 1.06 16.39 -1.59
N GLU A 40 0.52 17.58 -1.77
CA GLU A 40 0.27 18.49 -0.66
C GLU A 40 -0.72 17.87 0.34
N ASN A 41 -0.45 18.05 1.63
CA ASN A 41 -1.31 17.58 2.73
C ASN A 41 -1.54 16.06 2.77
N GLN A 42 -0.64 15.27 2.17
CA GLN A 42 -0.66 13.80 2.22
C GLN A 42 0.60 13.25 2.91
N ASN A 43 0.50 12.03 3.43
CA ASN A 43 1.68 11.30 3.90
C ASN A 43 2.43 10.76 2.67
N ASN A 44 3.29 11.59 2.09
CA ASN A 44 4.04 11.22 0.89
C ASN A 44 5.02 10.07 1.13
N ALA A 45 5.52 9.87 2.35
CA ALA A 45 6.35 8.72 2.68
C ALA A 45 5.55 7.41 2.56
N LEU A 46 4.30 7.39 3.06
CA LEU A 46 3.40 6.24 2.93
C LEU A 46 3.06 5.94 1.46
N LEU A 47 2.78 6.96 0.65
CA LEU A 47 2.48 6.76 -0.77
C LEU A 47 3.69 6.21 -1.54
N ASN A 48 4.89 6.71 -1.25
CA ASN A 48 6.13 6.27 -1.89
C ASN A 48 6.50 4.83 -1.45
N GLU A 49 6.33 4.52 -0.17
CA GLU A 49 6.47 3.17 0.38
C GLU A 49 5.49 2.19 -0.27
N ALA A 50 4.23 2.59 -0.41
CA ALA A 50 3.20 1.78 -1.05
C ALA A 50 3.56 1.46 -2.51
N LEU A 51 4.03 2.45 -3.27
CA LEU A 51 4.49 2.29 -4.64
C LEU A 51 5.66 1.30 -4.75
N TYR A 52 6.72 1.50 -3.96
CA TYR A 52 7.90 0.66 -4.07
C TYR A 52 7.69 -0.76 -3.53
N GLN A 53 6.92 -0.92 -2.45
CA GLN A 53 6.61 -2.25 -1.94
C GLN A 53 5.77 -3.05 -2.94
N PHE A 54 4.76 -2.42 -3.53
CA PHE A 54 3.97 -3.04 -4.60
C PHE A 54 4.86 -3.53 -5.74
N GLU A 55 5.78 -2.68 -6.21
CA GLU A 55 6.71 -3.04 -7.27
C GLU A 55 7.63 -4.19 -6.89
N GLN A 56 8.13 -4.20 -5.65
CA GLN A 56 8.92 -5.30 -5.13
C GLN A 56 8.12 -6.61 -5.10
N ASP A 57 6.87 -6.56 -4.65
CA ASP A 57 6.00 -7.74 -4.56
C ASP A 57 5.73 -8.33 -5.94
N ILE A 58 5.32 -7.50 -6.92
CA ILE A 58 5.05 -8.00 -8.27
C ILE A 58 6.32 -8.45 -8.99
N ILE A 59 7.46 -7.81 -8.76
CA ILE A 59 8.75 -8.25 -9.33
C ILE A 59 9.12 -9.62 -8.79
N SER A 60 9.03 -9.80 -7.47
CA SER A 60 9.34 -11.08 -6.81
C SER A 60 8.40 -12.20 -7.28
N ALA A 61 7.14 -11.86 -7.55
CA ALA A 61 6.11 -12.83 -7.91
C ALA A 61 6.04 -13.18 -9.40
N TYR A 62 6.31 -12.23 -10.30
CA TYR A 62 6.06 -12.37 -11.74
C TYR A 62 7.32 -12.25 -12.61
N ASP A 63 8.45 -11.79 -12.06
CA ASP A 63 9.72 -11.75 -12.78
C ASP A 63 10.94 -11.92 -11.84
N PRO A 64 11.00 -13.00 -11.04
CA PRO A 64 12.04 -13.16 -10.01
C PRO A 64 13.46 -13.24 -10.58
N GLU A 65 13.62 -13.75 -11.80
CA GLU A 65 14.92 -13.94 -12.45
C GLU A 65 15.47 -12.65 -13.05
N SER A 66 14.70 -11.99 -13.92
CA SER A 66 15.17 -10.80 -14.64
C SER A 66 14.98 -9.52 -13.84
N ARG A 67 14.05 -9.52 -12.86
CA ARG A 67 13.72 -8.39 -11.99
C ARG A 67 13.35 -7.10 -12.74
N LEU A 68 12.80 -7.25 -13.94
CA LEU A 68 12.41 -6.16 -14.81
C LEU A 68 11.02 -5.67 -14.43
N ARG A 69 10.97 -4.45 -13.90
CA ARG A 69 9.73 -3.77 -13.48
C ARG A 69 8.64 -3.82 -14.55
N ASN A 70 8.96 -3.40 -15.78
CA ASN A 70 7.99 -3.37 -16.88
C ASN A 70 7.41 -4.77 -17.18
N LYS A 71 8.23 -5.83 -17.10
CA LYS A 71 7.76 -7.21 -17.27
C LYS A 71 6.85 -7.65 -16.13
N ALA A 72 7.19 -7.30 -14.89
CA ALA A 72 6.33 -7.55 -13.74
C ALA A 72 4.98 -6.84 -13.87
N TYR A 73 4.95 -5.57 -14.28
CA TYR A 73 3.70 -4.86 -14.58
C TYR A 73 2.91 -5.52 -15.71
N ALA A 74 3.58 -5.94 -16.80
CA ALA A 74 2.90 -6.60 -17.93
C ALA A 74 2.15 -7.87 -17.50
N ASN A 75 2.72 -8.61 -16.55
CA ASN A 75 2.11 -9.82 -16.00
C ASN A 75 1.01 -9.51 -14.96
N PHE A 76 1.19 -8.48 -14.15
CA PHE A 76 0.26 -8.15 -13.07
C PHE A 76 -0.98 -7.36 -13.51
N VAL A 77 -0.83 -6.34 -14.37
CA VAL A 77 -1.87 -5.33 -14.63
C VAL A 77 -3.22 -5.94 -15.05
N TYR A 78 -3.21 -6.95 -15.92
CA TYR A 78 -4.44 -7.60 -16.38
C TYR A 78 -5.19 -8.28 -15.22
N VAL A 79 -4.47 -9.12 -14.45
CA VAL A 79 -5.07 -9.86 -13.33
C VAL A 79 -5.43 -8.95 -12.17
N GLY A 80 -4.63 -7.90 -11.93
CA GLY A 80 -4.90 -6.89 -10.91
C GLY A 80 -6.19 -6.10 -11.18
N PHE A 81 -6.37 -5.56 -12.39
CA PHE A 81 -7.61 -4.85 -12.73
C PHE A 81 -8.82 -5.78 -12.79
N SER A 82 -8.62 -7.06 -13.11
CA SER A 82 -9.72 -8.04 -13.09
C SER A 82 -10.14 -8.45 -11.68
N GLY A 83 -9.32 -8.16 -10.66
CA GLY A 83 -9.50 -8.64 -9.29
C GLY A 83 -9.14 -10.12 -9.12
N ASP A 84 -8.38 -10.69 -10.06
CA ASP A 84 -8.09 -12.13 -10.15
C ASP A 84 -6.62 -12.45 -9.83
N ALA A 85 -5.84 -11.46 -9.34
CA ALA A 85 -4.47 -11.72 -8.93
C ALA A 85 -4.43 -12.64 -7.70
N GLU A 86 -3.36 -13.42 -7.55
CA GLU A 86 -3.15 -14.29 -6.38
C GLU A 86 -2.72 -13.47 -5.16
N TYR A 87 -3.61 -12.61 -4.65
CA TYR A 87 -3.30 -11.61 -3.63
C TYR A 87 -2.68 -12.21 -2.36
N GLU A 88 -3.10 -13.42 -1.95
CA GLU A 88 -2.52 -14.09 -0.79
C GLU A 88 -1.06 -14.52 -1.01
N ARG A 89 -0.68 -14.82 -2.26
CA ARG A 89 0.70 -15.14 -2.62
C ARG A 89 1.56 -13.89 -2.76
N LEU A 90 0.97 -12.77 -3.19
CA LEU A 90 1.66 -11.51 -3.42
C LEU A 90 1.94 -10.76 -2.11
N ALA A 91 0.97 -10.75 -1.20
CA ALA A 91 1.04 -9.94 0.01
C ALA A 91 2.09 -10.46 0.99
N THR A 92 3.00 -9.57 1.39
CA THR A 92 3.93 -9.82 2.50
C THR A 92 3.39 -9.22 3.80
N PRO A 93 3.94 -9.58 4.97
CA PRO A 93 3.62 -8.89 6.21
C PRO A 93 3.79 -7.37 6.12
N HIS A 94 4.77 -6.92 5.33
CA HIS A 94 5.01 -5.49 5.12
C HIS A 94 3.93 -4.84 4.27
N THR A 95 3.49 -5.51 3.21
CA THR A 95 2.36 -5.08 2.36
C THR A 95 1.10 -4.87 3.19
N LEU A 96 0.81 -5.77 4.14
CA LEU A 96 -0.34 -5.68 5.02
C LEU A 96 -0.21 -4.52 6.03
N ALA A 97 1.00 -4.27 6.53
CA ALA A 97 1.26 -3.12 7.39
C ALA A 97 1.03 -1.80 6.64
N ILE A 98 1.52 -1.68 5.40
CA ILE A 98 1.24 -0.52 4.53
C ILE A 98 -0.27 -0.37 4.32
N ARG A 99 -0.97 -1.46 3.99
CA ARG A 99 -2.42 -1.44 3.82
C ARG A 99 -3.15 -0.93 5.07
N LYS A 100 -2.75 -1.38 6.27
CA LYS A 100 -3.31 -0.89 7.55
C LYS A 100 -3.17 0.63 7.67
N GLU A 101 -2.01 1.18 7.32
CA GLU A 101 -1.80 2.64 7.32
C GLU A 101 -2.58 3.36 6.20
N LEU A 102 -2.73 2.77 5.01
CA LEU A 102 -3.57 3.33 3.94
C LEU A 102 -5.05 3.41 4.36
N VAL A 103 -5.54 2.44 5.11
CA VAL A 103 -6.90 2.47 5.70
C VAL A 103 -7.01 3.55 6.76
N LYS A 104 -6.04 3.65 7.68
CA LYS A 104 -6.01 4.71 8.70
C LYS A 104 -5.95 6.11 8.07
N ALA A 105 -5.23 6.27 6.97
CA ALA A 105 -5.16 7.51 6.20
C ALA A 105 -6.46 7.80 5.41
N GLY A 106 -7.43 6.89 5.42
CA GLY A 106 -8.67 7.01 4.67
C GLY A 106 -8.48 6.88 3.16
N ILE A 107 -7.33 6.42 2.67
CA ILE A 107 -7.09 6.20 1.24
C ILE A 107 -7.83 4.95 0.77
N ILE A 108 -7.95 3.94 1.62
CA ILE A 108 -8.65 2.68 1.34
C ILE A 108 -9.74 2.45 2.39
N LYS A 109 -10.90 1.97 1.96
CA LYS A 109 -11.96 1.46 2.85
C LYS A 109 -11.79 -0.03 3.09
N ASP A 110 -12.23 -0.51 4.24
CA ASP A 110 -12.32 -1.94 4.49
C ASP A 110 -13.55 -2.54 3.77
N GLY A 111 -13.31 -3.07 2.56
CA GLY A 111 -14.19 -4.00 1.85
C GLY A 111 -15.60 -3.50 1.46
N GLY A 112 -16.33 -4.37 0.76
CA GLY A 112 -17.77 -4.24 0.55
C GLY A 112 -18.22 -3.33 -0.60
N LEU A 113 -17.30 -2.71 -1.34
CA LEU A 113 -17.61 -1.86 -2.49
C LEU A 113 -17.04 -2.42 -3.80
N LYS A 114 -17.57 -1.94 -4.94
CA LYS A 114 -16.99 -2.23 -6.27
C LYS A 114 -15.56 -1.69 -6.41
N SER A 115 -15.29 -0.57 -5.74
CA SER A 115 -13.95 -0.07 -5.46
C SER A 115 -13.89 0.41 -4.03
N ASN A 116 -12.92 -0.08 -3.28
CA ASN A 116 -12.61 0.33 -1.92
C ASN A 116 -11.62 1.52 -1.89
N LEU A 117 -11.12 1.98 -3.04
CA LEU A 117 -10.26 3.17 -3.12
C LEU A 117 -11.08 4.45 -2.92
N MET A 118 -10.60 5.33 -2.04
CA MET A 118 -11.19 6.65 -1.80
C MET A 118 -10.56 7.69 -2.73
N TYR A 119 -11.08 7.77 -3.96
CA TYR A 119 -10.59 8.70 -4.99
C TYR A 119 -10.56 10.17 -4.54
N SER A 120 -11.49 10.58 -3.67
CA SER A 120 -11.52 11.92 -3.07
C SER A 120 -10.30 12.25 -2.20
N ASN A 121 -9.59 11.22 -1.72
CA ASN A 121 -8.45 11.35 -0.82
C ASN A 121 -7.10 11.22 -1.56
N ILE A 122 -7.12 10.93 -2.86
CA ILE A 122 -5.93 10.90 -3.73
C ILE A 122 -6.03 11.83 -4.95
N PRO A 123 -6.64 13.04 -4.88
CA PRO A 123 -6.87 13.88 -6.05
C PRO A 123 -5.54 14.32 -6.70
N CYS A 124 -4.48 14.48 -5.91
CA CYS A 124 -3.14 14.75 -6.42
C CYS A 124 -2.60 13.61 -7.29
N VAL A 125 -2.86 12.35 -6.92
CA VAL A 125 -2.42 11.20 -7.71
C VAL A 125 -3.12 11.20 -9.07
N LEU A 126 -4.44 11.38 -9.07
CA LEU A 126 -5.26 11.38 -10.29
C LEU A 126 -4.89 12.54 -11.22
N LYS A 127 -4.60 13.74 -10.68
CA LYS A 127 -4.21 14.92 -11.47
C LYS A 127 -2.85 14.79 -12.15
N ASN A 128 -1.98 13.91 -11.65
CA ASN A 128 -0.63 13.72 -12.18
C ASN A 128 -0.50 12.44 -13.06
N ILE A 129 -1.60 11.77 -13.36
CA ILE A 129 -1.64 10.69 -14.36
C ILE A 129 -1.24 11.26 -15.73
N GLU A 130 -0.24 10.66 -16.40
CA GLU A 130 0.25 11.17 -17.68
C GLU A 130 -0.74 10.98 -18.85
N ASP A 131 -1.59 9.94 -18.83
CA ASP A 131 -2.64 9.75 -19.83
C ASP A 131 -3.88 10.60 -19.45
N PRO A 132 -4.12 11.77 -20.09
CA PRO A 132 -5.22 12.65 -19.71
C PRO A 132 -6.59 12.00 -19.93
N GLN A 133 -6.70 11.11 -20.91
CA GLN A 133 -7.96 10.42 -21.16
C GLN A 133 -8.21 9.33 -20.11
N LEU A 134 -7.18 8.72 -19.52
CA LEU A 134 -7.34 7.82 -18.37
C LEU A 134 -7.83 8.61 -17.16
N ALA A 135 -7.20 9.76 -16.87
CA ALA A 135 -7.59 10.63 -15.78
C ALA A 135 -9.06 11.08 -15.89
N LEU A 136 -9.48 11.57 -17.07
CA LEU A 136 -10.86 11.96 -17.35
C LEU A 136 -11.85 10.79 -17.19
N MET A 137 -11.46 9.58 -17.59
CA MET A 137 -12.32 8.40 -17.44
C MET A 137 -12.50 8.02 -15.97
N ILE A 138 -11.43 8.06 -15.17
CA ILE A 138 -11.52 7.84 -13.73
C ILE A 138 -12.43 8.89 -13.09
N GLU A 139 -12.22 10.17 -13.39
CA GLU A 139 -13.04 11.27 -12.87
C GLU A 139 -14.53 11.06 -13.20
N ALA A 140 -14.88 10.79 -14.46
CA ALA A 140 -16.27 10.57 -14.86
C ALA A 140 -16.92 9.36 -14.15
N LEU A 141 -16.17 8.28 -13.95
CA LEU A 141 -16.67 7.08 -13.26
C LEU A 141 -16.83 7.31 -11.75
N VAL A 142 -15.94 8.10 -11.14
CA VAL A 142 -16.04 8.53 -9.75
C VAL A 142 -17.26 9.45 -9.55
N GLU A 143 -17.42 10.47 -10.39
CA GLU A 143 -18.54 11.43 -10.33
C GLU A 143 -19.91 10.75 -10.51
N SER A 144 -19.99 9.77 -11.42
CA SER A 144 -21.22 9.01 -11.67
C SER A 144 -21.45 7.87 -10.68
N ASN A 145 -20.55 7.65 -9.71
CA ASN A 145 -20.59 6.53 -8.77
C ASN A 145 -20.68 5.16 -9.47
N THR A 146 -20.03 5.02 -10.63
CA THR A 146 -19.98 3.79 -11.44
C THR A 146 -18.59 3.16 -11.49
N MET A 147 -17.66 3.66 -10.68
CA MET A 147 -16.28 3.21 -10.66
C MET A 147 -16.15 1.70 -10.40
N ASP A 148 -15.42 1.05 -11.31
CA ASP A 148 -15.08 -0.37 -11.28
C ASP A 148 -13.71 -0.55 -11.96
N PRO A 149 -12.68 -1.01 -11.24
CA PRO A 149 -11.33 -1.22 -11.79
C PRO A 149 -11.32 -2.11 -13.05
N LYS A 150 -12.27 -3.03 -13.20
CA LYS A 150 -12.32 -3.94 -14.36
C LYS A 150 -12.50 -3.20 -15.68
N LEU A 151 -13.07 -1.99 -15.66
CA LEU A 151 -13.29 -1.16 -16.85
C LEU A 151 -11.97 -0.66 -17.47
N PHE A 152 -10.87 -0.64 -16.72
CA PHE A 152 -9.58 -0.13 -17.19
C PHE A 152 -8.69 -1.19 -17.83
N ASN A 153 -9.05 -2.48 -17.75
CA ASN A 153 -8.16 -3.58 -18.11
C ASN A 153 -7.64 -3.45 -19.58
N SER A 154 -8.53 -3.19 -20.55
CA SER A 154 -8.14 -3.02 -21.95
C SER A 154 -7.23 -1.82 -22.19
N ARG A 155 -7.52 -0.70 -21.52
CA ARG A 155 -6.77 0.56 -21.62
C ARG A 155 -5.38 0.46 -20.99
N MET A 156 -5.25 -0.32 -19.93
CA MET A 156 -4.02 -0.45 -19.15
C MET A 156 -3.05 -1.50 -19.70
N ARG A 157 -3.42 -2.24 -20.75
CA ARG A 157 -2.56 -3.27 -21.39
C ARG A 157 -1.14 -2.82 -21.70
N ASN A 158 -0.98 -1.57 -22.14
CA ASN A 158 0.33 -1.02 -22.54
C ASN A 158 1.02 -0.23 -21.42
N PHE A 159 0.40 -0.11 -20.24
CA PHE A 159 0.95 0.68 -19.13
C PHE A 159 2.31 0.16 -18.65
N ALA A 160 2.55 -1.15 -18.78
CA ALA A 160 3.81 -1.79 -18.45
C ALA A 160 5.05 -1.04 -18.97
N TYR A 161 5.01 -0.55 -20.21
CA TYR A 161 6.12 0.21 -20.82
C TYR A 161 6.31 1.61 -20.22
N LYS A 162 5.23 2.22 -19.71
CA LYS A 162 5.24 3.54 -19.08
C LYS A 162 5.46 3.50 -17.56
N SER A 163 5.37 2.32 -16.94
CA SER A 163 5.48 2.16 -15.48
C SER A 163 6.74 2.79 -14.85
N GLN A 164 7.81 2.97 -15.63
CA GLN A 164 9.04 3.60 -15.17
C GLN A 164 9.00 5.14 -15.15
N THR A 165 8.19 5.77 -16.01
CA THR A 165 8.12 7.23 -16.15
C THR A 165 6.83 7.78 -15.54
N ASP A 166 5.71 7.09 -15.77
CA ASP A 166 4.40 7.49 -15.28
C ASP A 166 4.16 6.93 -13.87
N ARG A 167 4.88 7.52 -12.91
CA ARG A 167 4.95 7.03 -11.53
C ARG A 167 3.67 7.28 -10.74
N TYR A 168 2.92 8.32 -11.08
CA TYR A 168 1.62 8.59 -10.46
C TYR A 168 0.57 7.58 -10.94
N THR A 169 0.55 7.22 -12.22
CA THR A 169 -0.29 6.11 -12.68
C THR A 169 0.16 4.78 -12.08
N ALA A 170 1.46 4.58 -11.86
CA ALA A 170 1.97 3.38 -11.19
C ALA A 170 1.43 3.26 -9.75
N LEU A 171 1.42 4.36 -9.00
CA LEU A 171 0.80 4.41 -7.67
C LEU A 171 -0.71 4.19 -7.74
N TYR A 172 -1.40 4.79 -8.71
CA TYR A 172 -2.83 4.54 -8.94
C TYR A 172 -3.09 3.04 -9.15
N VAL A 173 -2.32 2.37 -10.00
CA VAL A 173 -2.41 0.92 -10.21
C VAL A 173 -2.22 0.17 -8.90
N ALA A 174 -1.18 0.51 -8.11
CA ALA A 174 -0.95 -0.12 -6.81
C ALA A 174 -2.16 0.01 -5.88
N LEU A 175 -2.71 1.21 -5.74
CA LEU A 175 -3.85 1.46 -4.86
C LEU A 175 -5.12 0.76 -5.35
N ASP A 176 -5.41 0.88 -6.64
CA ASP A 176 -6.69 0.49 -7.25
C ASP A 176 -6.75 -0.99 -7.66
N THR A 177 -5.61 -1.69 -7.72
CA THR A 177 -5.61 -3.10 -8.16
C THR A 177 -4.96 -4.06 -7.18
N TYR A 178 -4.19 -3.53 -6.22
CA TYR A 178 -3.46 -4.35 -5.25
C TYR A 178 -3.94 -4.09 -3.82
N TYR A 179 -3.67 -2.90 -3.27
CA TYR A 179 -3.96 -2.63 -1.86
C TYR A 179 -5.46 -2.67 -1.54
N GLN A 180 -6.32 -2.20 -2.45
CA GLN A 180 -7.77 -2.21 -2.21
C GLN A 180 -8.41 -3.60 -2.20
N GLN A 181 -7.72 -4.60 -2.77
CA GLN A 181 -8.19 -5.99 -2.89
C GLN A 181 -7.79 -6.83 -1.68
N LEU A 182 -6.75 -6.42 -0.96
CA LEU A 182 -6.36 -7.07 0.28
C LEU A 182 -7.45 -6.83 1.34
N THR A 183 -7.80 -7.86 2.10
CA THR A 183 -8.65 -7.74 3.30
C THR A 183 -7.79 -7.98 4.54
N MET A 184 -8.15 -7.38 5.69
CA MET A 184 -7.42 -7.66 6.95
C MET A 184 -7.76 -9.04 7.53
N THR A 185 -8.76 -9.73 6.97
CA THR A 185 -9.42 -10.88 7.61
C THR A 185 -8.98 -12.24 7.07
N GLU A 186 -8.27 -12.30 5.93
CA GLU A 186 -8.11 -13.55 5.16
C GLU A 186 -6.68 -14.09 5.00
N LEU A 187 -5.70 -13.69 5.82
CA LEU A 187 -4.37 -14.30 5.69
C LEU A 187 -4.00 -15.18 6.89
N PRO A 188 -3.82 -16.50 6.68
CA PRO A 188 -3.18 -17.35 7.67
C PRO A 188 -1.74 -16.89 7.79
N ILE A 189 -1.36 -16.46 9.00
CA ILE A 189 0.03 -16.28 9.36
C ILE A 189 0.70 -17.64 9.19
N LYS A 190 1.36 -17.88 8.05
CA LYS A 190 2.39 -18.93 8.00
C LYS A 190 3.55 -18.37 8.80
N GLU A 191 3.59 -18.71 10.08
CA GLU A 191 4.80 -18.61 10.88
C GLU A 191 5.89 -19.36 10.11
N SER A 192 6.86 -18.61 9.58
CA SER A 192 8.08 -19.20 9.04
C SER A 192 8.87 -19.73 10.24
N ASN A 193 8.76 -21.02 10.49
CA ASN A 193 9.73 -21.74 11.30
C ASN A 193 10.97 -21.96 10.43
N GLU A 194 11.95 -21.07 10.56
CA GLU A 194 13.38 -21.35 10.35
C GLU A 194 14.18 -20.84 11.55
#